data_AF-A0A059ADC2-F1
#
_entry.id   AF-A0A059ADC2-F1
#
_cell.length_a   1.000
_cell.length_b   1.000
_cell.length_c   1.000
_cell.angle_alpha   90.00
_cell.angle_beta   90.00
_cell.angle_gamma   90.00
#
_symmetry.space_group_name_H-M   'P 1'
#
loop_
_entity.id
_entity.type
_entity.pdbx_description
1 polymer ?
#
loop_
_entity_poly.entity_id
_entity_poly.type
_entity_poly.pdbx_seq_one_letter_code
_entity_poly.pdbx_strand_id
1 'polypeptide(L)'
;MDSGLTLIEPAWTLETQELALRVSCSNGFTTYAERRIVEAVQGEEMAALNIGIGWRGLKEEVERFSDNMEFTKLRTKQEGVHPDDVGSRVPYEKGFQFLWRIEREVGRPAFDEFLKKYIATFKFKSIDTEMFLEFLKTNIPGIEKKIDLVLWTEGTGIPPDAFEPISNIYTRIVTLANEFKDGRMPGDDEVADWQGQEWELYLKNLPKSVEASQILALDARYRLSESKDYEVKVAFLQLAISSGCSQYQGEVESTLKEVGRLKYLRPLYAALVQGSGRQEEKLFAKRVFAEARDCYHPIAQGVVESIFSKHT
;
A
#
# COMPACT_ATOMS: atom_id res chain seq x y z
N MET A 1 22.77 35.26 2.78
CA MET A 1 23.11 34.85 1.41
C MET A 1 24.13 33.74 1.52
N ASP A 2 23.63 32.51 1.57
CA ASP A 2 24.20 31.29 0.98
C ASP A 2 23.33 30.14 1.49
N SER A 3 22.19 29.97 0.81
CA SER A 3 21.33 28.80 0.98
C SER A 3 21.96 27.65 0.22
N GLY A 4 22.39 26.62 0.94
CA GLY A 4 22.95 25.35 0.43
C GLY A 4 21.92 24.48 -0.30
N LEU A 5 21.18 25.07 -1.23
CA LEU A 5 20.38 24.40 -2.24
C LEU A 5 21.32 24.02 -3.40
N THR A 6 22.22 23.08 -3.14
CA THR A 6 22.87 22.35 -4.24
C THR A 6 21.88 21.31 -4.73
N LEU A 7 20.97 21.81 -5.56
CA LEU A 7 20.22 21.13 -6.61
C LEU A 7 20.33 19.60 -6.61
N ILE A 8 19.24 18.97 -6.18
CA ILE A 8 18.83 17.64 -6.63
C ILE A 8 18.58 17.76 -8.14
N GLU A 9 19.65 17.74 -8.94
CA GLU A 9 19.56 17.66 -10.40
C GLU A 9 19.13 16.23 -10.83
N PRO A 10 18.52 16.10 -12.02
CA PRO A 10 17.58 15.03 -12.35
C PRO A 10 18.28 13.72 -12.70
N ALA A 11 18.77 13.00 -11.69
CA ALA A 11 19.26 11.63 -11.87
C ALA A 11 18.13 10.58 -11.82
N TRP A 12 16.87 11.02 -11.65
CA TRP A 12 15.70 10.16 -11.44
C TRP A 12 14.73 10.11 -12.63
N THR A 13 15.10 10.62 -13.81
CA THR A 13 14.29 10.51 -15.03
C THR A 13 14.32 9.07 -15.59
N LEU A 14 13.33 8.27 -15.14
CA LEU A 14 12.40 7.43 -15.92
C LEU A 14 12.87 6.78 -17.25
N GLU A 15 14.03 6.12 -17.30
CA GLU A 15 14.35 5.22 -18.45
C GLU A 15 14.94 3.86 -18.04
N THR A 16 14.88 3.49 -16.76
CA THR A 16 15.43 2.21 -16.25
C THR A 16 14.39 1.20 -15.74
N GLN A 17 13.09 1.49 -15.82
CA GLN A 17 12.07 0.53 -15.37
C GLN A 17 11.72 -0.55 -16.40
N GLU A 18 12.13 -0.44 -17.67
CA GLU A 18 11.70 -1.37 -18.72
C GLU A 18 12.51 -2.69 -18.81
N LEU A 19 13.51 -2.93 -17.93
CA LEU A 19 14.33 -4.15 -17.97
C LEU A 19 14.62 -4.81 -16.61
N ALA A 20 13.87 -4.48 -15.55
CA ALA A 20 14.11 -5.00 -14.19
C ALA A 20 13.10 -6.09 -13.72
N LEU A 21 12.62 -6.95 -14.64
CA LEU A 21 11.61 -7.98 -14.33
C LEU A 21 12.13 -9.20 -13.54
N ARG A 22 13.31 -9.13 -12.90
CA ARG A 22 13.87 -10.27 -12.11
C ARG A 22 14.41 -9.94 -10.72
N VAL A 23 14.29 -8.69 -10.25
CA VAL A 23 14.77 -8.33 -8.91
C VAL A 23 13.58 -8.06 -8.00
N SER A 24 13.33 -8.91 -7.01
CA SER A 24 12.27 -8.60 -6.04
C SER A 24 12.60 -7.38 -5.14
N CYS A 25 13.85 -6.93 -5.11
CA CYS A 25 14.25 -5.67 -4.47
C CYS A 25 13.96 -4.41 -5.31
N SER A 26 13.61 -4.50 -6.60
CA SER A 26 13.39 -3.32 -7.45
C SER A 26 12.26 -2.43 -6.89
N ASN A 27 11.16 -3.06 -6.49
CA ASN A 27 10.04 -2.40 -5.82
C ASN A 27 10.45 -1.74 -4.51
N GLY A 28 11.32 -2.39 -3.72
CA GLY A 28 11.89 -1.80 -2.50
C GLY A 28 12.70 -0.53 -2.76
N PHE A 29 13.53 -0.51 -3.82
CA PHE A 29 14.28 0.69 -4.22
C PHE A 29 13.34 1.83 -4.63
N THR A 30 12.29 1.53 -5.40
CA THR A 30 11.31 2.55 -5.79
C THR A 30 10.57 3.10 -4.57
N THR A 31 10.10 2.25 -3.65
CA THR A 31 9.44 2.70 -2.41
C THR A 31 10.38 3.50 -1.50
N TYR A 32 11.67 3.14 -1.46
CA TYR A 32 12.68 3.94 -0.75
C TYR A 32 12.85 5.33 -1.36
N ALA A 33 13.03 5.41 -2.68
CA ALA A 33 13.17 6.67 -3.40
C ALA A 33 11.91 7.54 -3.25
N GLU A 34 10.72 6.96 -3.38
CA GLU A 34 9.43 7.63 -3.16
C GLU A 34 9.37 8.29 -1.79
N ARG A 35 9.71 7.57 -0.72
CA ARG A 35 9.69 8.10 0.65
C ARG A 35 10.73 9.18 0.88
N ARG A 36 11.90 9.08 0.25
CA ARG A 36 12.91 10.16 0.27
C ARG A 36 12.43 11.41 -0.46
N ILE A 37 11.67 11.26 -1.54
CA ILE A 37 11.05 12.40 -2.26
C ILE A 37 9.95 13.02 -1.41
N VAL A 38 9.08 12.21 -0.79
CA VAL A 38 8.05 12.70 0.15
C VAL A 38 8.72 13.48 1.30
N GLU A 39 9.79 12.95 1.89
CA GLU A 39 10.54 13.66 2.95
C GLU A 39 11.05 15.02 2.46
N ALA A 40 11.64 15.07 1.26
CA ALA A 40 12.21 16.29 0.70
C ALA A 40 11.15 17.33 0.30
N VAL A 41 9.97 16.90 -0.13
CA VAL A 41 8.91 17.78 -0.66
C VAL A 41 7.87 18.15 0.39
N GLN A 42 7.52 17.21 1.28
CA GLN A 42 6.43 17.32 2.24
C GLN A 42 6.90 17.24 3.70
N GLY A 43 8.18 16.96 3.94
CA GLY A 43 8.77 16.94 5.28
C GLY A 43 8.79 15.56 5.95
N GLU A 44 9.53 15.49 7.07
CA GLU A 44 9.80 14.25 7.80
C GLU A 44 8.54 13.60 8.38
N GLU A 45 7.57 14.38 8.85
CA GLU A 45 6.34 13.83 9.44
C GLU A 45 5.47 13.08 8.41
N MET A 46 5.40 13.61 7.17
CA MET A 46 4.69 12.95 6.07
C MET A 46 5.44 11.72 5.56
N ALA A 47 6.77 11.76 5.52
CA ALA A 47 7.56 10.57 5.23
C ALA A 47 7.34 9.48 6.29
N ALA A 48 7.35 9.87 7.58
CA ALA A 48 7.07 8.95 8.68
C ALA A 48 5.65 8.36 8.61
N LEU A 49 4.64 9.15 8.22
CA LEU A 49 3.29 8.65 7.94
C LEU A 49 3.30 7.58 6.84
N ASN A 50 3.97 7.84 5.71
CA ASN A 50 4.05 6.90 4.60
C ASN A 50 4.79 5.61 4.97
N ILE A 51 5.88 5.71 5.75
CA ILE A 51 6.59 4.53 6.28
C ILE A 51 5.68 3.76 7.25
N GLY A 52 4.91 4.45 8.09
CA GLY A 52 3.95 3.86 9.03
C GLY A 52 2.82 3.10 8.34
N ILE A 53 2.20 3.70 7.32
CA ILE A 53 1.17 3.05 6.49
C ILE A 53 1.75 1.80 5.82
N GLY A 54 2.96 1.91 5.26
CA GLY A 54 3.65 0.80 4.64
C GLY A 54 3.94 -0.35 5.61
N TRP A 55 4.42 -0.04 6.81
CA TRP A 55 4.68 -1.02 7.86
C TRP A 55 3.44 -1.79 8.27
N ARG A 56 2.31 -1.10 8.45
CA ARG A 56 1.02 -1.72 8.76
C ARG A 56 0.55 -2.62 7.63
N GLY A 57 0.66 -2.14 6.38
CA GLY A 57 0.38 -2.94 5.19
C GLY A 57 1.26 -4.20 5.11
N LEU A 58 2.53 -4.12 5.49
CA LEU A 58 3.41 -5.30 5.54
C LEU A 58 2.93 -6.31 6.59
N LYS A 59 2.54 -5.86 7.79
CA LYS A 59 1.99 -6.74 8.83
C LYS A 59 0.72 -7.45 8.35
N GLU A 60 -0.19 -6.71 7.72
CA GLU A 60 -1.44 -7.27 7.15
C GLU A 60 -1.17 -8.31 6.05
N GLU A 61 -0.21 -8.05 5.17
CA GLU A 61 0.16 -8.99 4.10
C GLU A 61 0.82 -10.26 4.66
N VAL A 62 1.68 -10.14 5.68
CA VAL A 62 2.27 -11.30 6.36
C VAL A 62 1.20 -12.15 7.03
N GLU A 63 0.25 -11.51 7.73
CA GLU A 63 -0.89 -12.21 8.33
C GLU A 63 -1.76 -12.91 7.27
N ARG A 64 -2.02 -12.25 6.14
CA ARG A 64 -2.77 -12.82 5.00
C ARG A 64 -2.11 -14.09 4.45
N PHE A 65 -0.79 -14.18 4.53
CA PHE A 65 -0.01 -15.33 4.08
C PHE A 65 0.39 -16.28 5.21
N SER A 66 -0.27 -16.23 6.37
CA SER A 66 0.00 -17.14 7.51
C SER A 66 -0.05 -18.63 7.12
N ASP A 67 -0.96 -19.02 6.23
CA ASP A 67 -1.07 -20.38 5.70
C ASP A 67 -0.03 -20.71 4.60
N ASN A 68 0.65 -19.71 4.04
CA ASN A 68 1.67 -19.88 3.01
C ASN A 68 2.76 -18.79 3.08
N MET A 69 3.59 -18.88 4.12
CA MET A 69 4.61 -17.90 4.44
C MET A 69 5.71 -17.75 3.38
N GLU A 70 5.83 -18.65 2.41
CA GLU A 70 6.80 -18.53 1.31
C GLU A 70 6.57 -17.25 0.48
N PHE A 71 5.33 -16.77 0.38
CA PHE A 71 5.00 -15.51 -0.30
C PHE A 71 5.45 -14.25 0.45
N THR A 72 5.96 -14.40 1.67
CA THR A 72 6.49 -13.29 2.47
C THR A 72 8.01 -13.12 2.34
N LYS A 73 8.68 -14.00 1.58
CA LYS A 73 10.10 -13.84 1.24
C LYS A 73 10.27 -12.66 0.29
N LEU A 74 11.40 -11.96 0.39
CA LEU A 74 11.74 -11.00 -0.66
C LEU A 74 12.07 -11.75 -1.93
N ARG A 75 12.94 -12.76 -1.89
CA ARG A 75 13.19 -13.59 -3.05
C ARG A 75 12.10 -14.67 -3.16
N THR A 76 11.08 -14.38 -3.95
CA THR A 76 10.03 -15.36 -4.26
C THR A 76 10.46 -16.28 -5.41
N LYS A 77 10.18 -17.57 -5.27
CA LYS A 77 10.23 -18.52 -6.39
C LYS A 77 8.87 -18.52 -7.06
N GLN A 78 8.76 -17.92 -8.24
CA GLN A 78 7.49 -17.74 -8.96
C GLN A 78 7.22 -18.87 -9.98
N GLU A 79 8.10 -19.87 -10.09
CA GLU A 79 7.88 -21.01 -10.99
C GLU A 79 6.62 -21.78 -10.59
N GLY A 80 5.64 -21.84 -11.50
CA GLY A 80 4.39 -22.58 -11.31
C GLY A 80 3.34 -21.89 -10.44
N VAL A 81 3.55 -20.64 -10.02
CA VAL A 81 2.57 -19.87 -9.23
C VAL A 81 1.84 -18.86 -10.11
N HIS A 82 0.51 -18.79 -9.98
CA HIS A 82 -0.29 -17.81 -10.72
C HIS A 82 0.08 -16.38 -10.27
N PRO A 83 0.35 -15.43 -11.19
CA PRO A 83 0.75 -14.07 -10.82
C PRO A 83 -0.23 -13.35 -9.88
N ASP A 84 -1.53 -13.64 -10.01
CA ASP A 84 -2.58 -13.07 -9.15
C ASP A 84 -2.53 -13.57 -7.69
N ASP A 85 -1.90 -14.72 -7.44
CA ASP A 85 -1.72 -15.29 -6.09
C ASP A 85 -0.49 -14.72 -5.37
N VAL A 86 0.45 -14.11 -6.11
CA VAL A 86 1.71 -13.54 -5.58
C VAL A 86 1.62 -12.02 -5.38
N GLY A 87 0.64 -11.37 -6.02
CA GLY A 87 0.40 -9.93 -5.91
C GLY A 87 0.27 -9.48 -4.45
N SER A 88 1.30 -8.82 -3.94
CA SER A 88 1.41 -8.43 -2.53
C SER A 88 2.21 -7.15 -2.36
N ARG A 89 2.09 -6.53 -1.18
CA ARG A 89 2.93 -5.38 -0.81
C ARG A 89 4.30 -5.82 -0.28
N VAL A 90 4.56 -7.12 -0.13
CA VAL A 90 5.81 -7.64 0.46
C VAL A 90 7.05 -7.14 -0.30
N PRO A 91 7.16 -7.24 -1.64
CA PRO A 91 8.35 -6.77 -2.36
C PRO A 91 8.63 -5.26 -2.20
N TYR A 92 7.57 -4.47 -2.02
CA TYR A 92 7.65 -3.02 -1.81
C TYR A 92 8.08 -2.72 -0.37
N GLU A 93 7.33 -3.23 0.60
CA GLU A 93 7.46 -2.81 1.99
C GLU A 93 8.60 -3.51 2.74
N LYS A 94 8.75 -4.82 2.55
CA LYS A 94 9.91 -5.53 3.10
C LYS A 94 11.18 -5.13 2.37
N GLY A 95 11.09 -4.79 1.08
CA GLY A 95 12.20 -4.31 0.28
C GLY A 95 12.67 -2.93 0.76
N PHE A 96 11.73 -2.02 1.01
CA PHE A 96 12.00 -0.76 1.68
C PHE A 96 12.66 -0.97 3.05
N GLN A 97 12.08 -1.82 3.90
CA GLN A 97 12.60 -2.07 5.25
C GLN A 97 14.04 -2.60 5.21
N PHE A 98 14.39 -3.40 4.20
CA PHE A 98 15.75 -3.88 4.02
C PHE A 98 16.73 -2.75 3.68
N LEU A 99 16.38 -1.91 2.70
CA LEU A 99 17.20 -0.75 2.33
C LEU A 99 17.32 0.26 3.48
N TRP A 100 16.23 0.49 4.19
CA TRP A 100 16.21 1.36 5.36
C TRP A 100 17.02 0.77 6.52
N ARG A 101 17.02 -0.56 6.71
CA ARG A 101 17.90 -1.24 7.67
C ARG A 101 19.38 -1.02 7.35
N ILE A 102 19.75 -1.05 6.07
CA ILE A 102 21.12 -0.75 5.61
C ILE A 102 21.45 0.71 5.88
N GLU A 103 20.56 1.66 5.52
CA GLU A 103 20.75 3.09 5.81
C GLU A 103 21.01 3.35 7.29
N ARG A 104 20.22 2.75 8.19
CA ARG A 104 20.41 2.89 9.65
C ARG A 104 21.75 2.33 10.14
N GLU A 105 22.28 1.30 9.47
CA GLU A 105 23.58 0.72 9.84
C GLU A 105 24.75 1.63 9.46
N VAL A 106 24.71 2.19 8.25
CA VAL A 106 25.86 2.91 7.67
C VAL A 106 25.73 4.42 7.76
N GLY A 107 24.55 4.93 8.09
CA GLY A 107 24.19 6.33 8.04
C GLY A 107 23.78 6.79 6.63
N ARG A 108 22.82 7.71 6.59
CA ARG A 108 22.26 8.24 5.35
C ARG A 108 23.29 8.76 4.34
N PRO A 109 24.32 9.55 4.71
CA PRO A 109 25.30 10.01 3.74
C PRO A 109 26.07 8.89 3.05
N ALA A 110 26.44 7.83 3.78
CA ALA A 110 27.14 6.69 3.21
C ALA A 110 26.20 5.86 2.31
N PHE A 111 24.94 5.72 2.69
CA PHE A 111 23.94 5.04 1.88
C PHE A 111 23.61 5.81 0.59
N ASP A 112 23.55 7.15 0.64
CA ASP A 112 23.35 7.99 -0.55
C ASP A 112 24.51 7.83 -1.55
N GLU A 113 25.75 7.76 -1.08
CA GLU A 113 26.91 7.47 -1.92
C GLU A 113 26.88 6.04 -2.50
N PHE A 114 26.41 5.06 -1.72
CA PHE A 114 26.18 3.71 -2.22
C PHE A 114 25.12 3.70 -3.35
N LEU A 115 23.99 4.39 -3.16
CA LEU A 115 22.91 4.46 -4.16
C LEU A 115 23.37 5.12 -5.46
N LYS A 116 24.15 6.22 -5.38
CA LYS A 116 24.74 6.86 -6.57
C LYS A 116 25.62 5.90 -7.35
N LYS A 117 26.50 5.15 -6.66
CA LYS A 117 27.37 4.15 -7.28
C LYS A 117 26.56 3.00 -7.89
N TYR A 118 25.54 2.52 -7.18
CA TYR A 118 24.64 1.47 -7.64
C TYR A 118 23.96 1.87 -8.96
N ILE A 119 23.32 3.05 -9.00
CA ILE A 119 22.66 3.57 -10.21
C ILE A 119 23.67 3.77 -11.34
N ALA A 120 24.83 4.38 -11.07
CA ALA A 120 25.86 4.61 -12.08
C ALA A 120 26.41 3.30 -12.69
N THR A 121 26.49 2.24 -11.89
CA THR A 121 27.03 0.93 -12.31
C THR A 121 26.02 0.13 -13.13
N PHE A 122 24.75 0.18 -12.73
CA PHE A 122 23.69 -0.68 -13.26
C PHE A 122 22.69 0.04 -14.17
N LYS A 123 22.85 1.35 -14.43
CA LYS A 123 22.08 2.04 -15.47
C LYS A 123 22.16 1.26 -16.79
N PHE A 124 21.00 1.09 -17.44
CA PHE A 124 20.84 0.35 -18.68
C PHE A 124 21.22 -1.15 -18.60
N LYS A 125 21.17 -1.75 -17.40
CA LYS A 125 21.40 -3.19 -17.18
C LYS A 125 20.26 -3.82 -16.39
N SER A 126 20.00 -5.09 -16.68
CA SER A 126 19.25 -5.97 -15.79
C SER A 126 20.21 -6.58 -14.78
N ILE A 127 19.80 -6.65 -13.51
CA ILE A 127 20.54 -7.36 -12.47
C ILE A 127 19.61 -8.37 -11.79
N ASP A 128 20.17 -9.27 -11.00
CA ASP A 128 19.43 -10.11 -10.06
C ASP A 128 19.79 -9.74 -8.60
N THR A 129 19.17 -10.45 -7.65
CA THR A 129 19.42 -10.24 -6.22
C THR A 129 20.87 -10.58 -5.84
N GLU A 130 21.45 -11.64 -6.39
CA GLU A 130 22.85 -12.01 -6.16
C GLU A 130 23.82 -10.88 -6.54
N MET A 131 23.66 -10.32 -7.73
CA MET A 131 24.48 -9.21 -8.22
C MET A 131 24.34 -7.98 -7.29
N PHE A 132 23.14 -7.69 -6.81
CA PHE A 132 22.93 -6.62 -5.83
C PHE A 132 23.66 -6.90 -4.51
N LEU A 133 23.52 -8.10 -3.95
CA LEU A 133 24.16 -8.47 -2.69
C LEU A 133 25.69 -8.48 -2.79
N GLU A 134 26.24 -8.91 -3.93
CA GLU A 134 27.68 -8.83 -4.19
C GLU A 134 28.13 -7.37 -4.26
N PHE A 135 27.43 -6.52 -5.02
CA PHE A 135 27.71 -5.10 -5.10
C PHE A 135 27.62 -4.40 -3.73
N LEU A 136 26.64 -4.76 -2.92
CA LEU A 136 26.46 -4.28 -1.54
C LEU A 136 27.69 -4.60 -0.68
N LYS A 137 28.14 -5.87 -0.66
CA LYS A 137 29.33 -6.29 0.10
C LYS A 137 30.61 -5.61 -0.37
N THR A 138 30.78 -5.41 -1.69
CA THR A 138 31.95 -4.74 -2.24
C THR A 138 32.00 -3.26 -1.86
N ASN A 139 30.86 -2.57 -1.87
CA ASN A 139 30.80 -1.11 -1.64
C ASN A 139 30.59 -0.74 -0.17
N ILE A 140 30.12 -1.69 0.66
CA ILE A 140 29.97 -1.53 2.11
C ILE A 140 30.60 -2.75 2.80
N PRO A 141 31.95 -2.82 2.88
CA PRO A 141 32.64 -3.99 3.41
C PRO A 141 32.24 -4.31 4.86
N GLY A 142 31.90 -5.58 5.12
CA GLY A 142 31.54 -6.07 6.44
C GLY A 142 30.06 -5.89 6.81
N ILE A 143 29.23 -5.39 5.91
CA ILE A 143 27.77 -5.26 6.11
C ILE A 143 27.12 -6.61 6.44
N GLU A 144 27.61 -7.70 5.86
CA GLU A 144 27.15 -9.07 6.12
C GLU A 144 27.44 -9.56 7.55
N LYS A 145 28.30 -8.88 8.29
CA LYS A 145 28.54 -9.14 9.73
C LYS A 145 27.59 -8.37 10.63
N LYS A 146 26.86 -7.41 10.08
CA LYS A 146 25.96 -6.49 10.79
C LYS A 146 24.49 -6.77 10.50
N ILE A 147 24.21 -7.21 9.28
CA ILE A 147 22.89 -7.52 8.77
C ILE A 147 22.92 -8.93 8.20
N ASP A 148 22.00 -9.78 8.65
CA ASP A 148 21.83 -11.11 8.06
C ASP A 148 21.14 -10.98 6.70
N LEU A 149 21.96 -10.87 5.65
CA LEU A 149 21.48 -10.68 4.28
C LEU A 149 20.60 -11.85 3.81
N VAL A 150 20.87 -13.07 4.27
CA VAL A 150 20.08 -14.26 3.92
C VAL A 150 18.71 -14.20 4.59
N LEU A 151 18.65 -13.84 5.87
CA LEU A 151 17.37 -13.65 6.56
C LEU A 151 16.52 -12.58 5.90
N TRP A 152 17.12 -11.46 5.47
CA TRP A 152 16.38 -10.39 4.80
C TRP A 152 15.85 -10.80 3.43
N THR A 153 16.64 -11.53 2.62
CA THR A 153 16.22 -11.91 1.26
C THR A 153 15.38 -13.18 1.21
N GLU A 154 15.77 -14.22 1.94
CA GLU A 154 15.18 -15.56 1.89
C GLU A 154 14.31 -15.92 3.10
N GLY A 155 14.38 -15.14 4.18
CA GLY A 155 13.58 -15.39 5.38
C GLY A 155 12.11 -15.07 5.18
N THR A 156 11.24 -15.85 5.82
CA THR A 156 9.79 -15.59 5.87
C THR A 156 9.42 -14.58 6.96
N GLY A 157 8.27 -13.93 6.81
CA GLY A 157 7.75 -12.95 7.75
C GLY A 157 8.54 -11.64 7.75
N ILE A 158 8.46 -10.92 8.87
CA ILE A 158 9.19 -9.67 9.08
C ILE A 158 10.46 -10.00 9.88
N PRO A 159 11.67 -9.64 9.38
CA PRO A 159 12.90 -9.83 10.14
C PRO A 159 12.87 -9.14 11.50
N PRO A 160 13.46 -9.72 12.56
CA PRO A 160 13.40 -9.18 13.92
C PRO A 160 14.15 -7.86 14.10
N ASP A 161 15.08 -7.53 13.20
CA ASP A 161 15.81 -6.25 13.18
C ASP A 161 15.18 -5.20 12.26
N ALA A 162 14.01 -5.50 11.66
CA ALA A 162 13.18 -4.51 10.99
C ALA A 162 12.62 -3.48 11.98
N PHE A 163 12.19 -2.32 11.50
CA PHE A 163 11.78 -1.21 12.36
C PHE A 163 10.32 -0.85 12.16
N GLU A 164 9.56 -0.90 13.25
CA GLU A 164 8.26 -0.24 13.33
C GLU A 164 8.49 1.27 13.48
N PRO A 165 8.16 2.08 12.45
CA PRO A 165 8.28 3.53 12.53
C PRO A 165 7.25 4.10 13.53
N ILE A 166 7.57 5.25 14.11
CA ILE A 166 6.60 6.05 14.87
C ILE A 166 6.15 7.21 13.98
N SER A 167 4.84 7.36 13.81
CA SER A 167 4.23 8.51 13.14
C SER A 167 3.17 9.15 14.03
N ASN A 168 3.37 10.41 14.38
CA ASN A 168 2.43 11.19 15.17
C ASN A 168 1.11 11.39 14.41
N ILE A 169 1.19 11.69 13.11
CA ILE A 169 0.02 11.84 12.23
C ILE A 169 -0.78 10.54 12.20
N TYR A 170 -0.12 9.40 11.97
CA TYR A 170 -0.77 8.09 11.98
C TYR A 170 -1.48 7.82 13.31
N THR A 171 -0.75 8.02 14.42
CA THR A 171 -1.27 7.76 15.78
C THR A 171 -2.49 8.62 16.08
N ARG A 172 -2.45 9.91 15.72
CA ARG A 172 -3.58 10.83 15.90
C ARG A 172 -4.80 10.38 15.10
N ILE A 173 -4.64 10.09 13.81
CA ILE A 173 -5.75 9.68 12.92
C ILE A 173 -6.37 8.37 13.39
N VAL A 174 -5.55 7.37 13.74
CA VAL A 174 -6.05 6.07 14.21
C VAL A 174 -6.71 6.19 15.58
N THR A 175 -6.24 7.08 16.44
CA THR A 175 -6.90 7.37 17.73
C THR A 175 -8.30 7.94 17.48
N LEU A 176 -8.42 8.96 16.63
CA LEU A 176 -9.72 9.54 16.25
C LEU A 176 -10.64 8.50 15.59
N ALA A 177 -10.11 7.62 14.75
CA ALA A 177 -10.89 6.55 14.13
C ALA A 177 -11.44 5.57 15.18
N ASN A 178 -10.66 5.21 16.20
CA ASN A 178 -11.09 4.30 17.26
C ASN A 178 -12.16 4.90 18.19
N GLU A 179 -12.17 6.23 18.36
CA GLU A 179 -13.18 6.96 19.16
C GLU A 179 -14.53 7.06 18.45
N PHE A 180 -14.60 6.73 17.15
CA PHE A 180 -15.82 6.75 16.36
C PHE A 180 -16.89 5.78 16.89
N LYS A 181 -16.48 4.65 17.49
CA LYS A 181 -17.39 3.70 18.16
C LYS A 181 -18.18 4.36 19.31
N ASP A 182 -17.61 5.39 19.92
CA ASP A 182 -18.19 6.14 21.03
C ASP A 182 -19.00 7.35 20.54
N GLY A 183 -19.22 7.46 19.22
CA GLY A 183 -19.98 8.53 18.57
C GLY A 183 -19.17 9.80 18.29
N ARG A 184 -17.86 9.82 18.59
CA ARG A 184 -16.99 10.96 18.29
C ARG A 184 -16.59 10.94 16.81
N MET A 185 -17.08 11.93 16.06
CA MET A 185 -16.54 12.29 14.76
C MET A 185 -15.44 13.33 14.93
N PRO A 186 -14.45 13.41 14.01
CA PRO A 186 -13.47 14.47 14.07
C PRO A 186 -14.13 15.85 13.96
N GLY A 187 -13.47 16.88 14.49
CA GLY A 187 -13.82 18.29 14.28
C GLY A 187 -13.45 18.77 12.87
N ASP A 188 -13.99 19.90 12.43
CA ASP A 188 -13.62 20.49 11.13
C ASP A 188 -12.17 21.01 11.16
N ASP A 189 -11.70 21.45 12.32
CA ASP A 189 -10.33 21.86 12.60
C ASP A 189 -9.35 20.68 12.61
N GLU A 190 -9.77 19.51 13.12
CA GLU A 190 -8.92 18.31 13.18
C GLU A 190 -8.61 17.73 11.78
N VAL A 191 -9.50 17.97 10.80
CA VAL A 191 -9.41 17.47 9.42
C VAL A 191 -9.11 18.55 8.38
N ALA A 192 -8.93 19.80 8.80
CA ALA A 192 -8.77 20.95 7.90
C ALA A 192 -7.62 20.75 6.89
N ASP A 193 -6.52 20.14 7.35
CA ASP A 193 -5.32 19.90 6.53
C ASP A 193 -5.27 18.49 5.92
N TRP A 194 -6.27 17.64 6.18
CA TRP A 194 -6.26 16.26 5.67
C TRP A 194 -6.37 16.23 4.16
N GLN A 195 -5.49 15.43 3.54
CA GLN A 195 -5.57 15.09 2.13
C GLN A 195 -6.18 13.69 1.97
N GLY A 196 -6.19 13.19 0.74
CA GLY A 196 -6.77 11.89 0.43
C GLY A 196 -6.18 10.74 1.25
N GLN A 197 -4.88 10.77 1.54
CA GLN A 197 -4.19 9.73 2.30
C GLN A 197 -4.66 9.68 3.77
N GLU A 198 -4.80 10.83 4.42
CA GLU A 198 -5.28 10.93 5.80
C GLU A 198 -6.74 10.50 5.91
N TRP A 199 -7.58 10.92 4.97
CA TRP A 199 -8.98 10.48 4.90
C TRP A 199 -9.10 8.98 4.65
N GLU A 200 -8.34 8.44 3.69
CA GLU A 200 -8.30 7.00 3.42
C GLU A 200 -7.84 6.23 4.67
N LEU A 201 -6.81 6.74 5.37
CA LEU A 201 -6.31 6.14 6.61
C LEU A 201 -7.38 6.15 7.70
N TYR A 202 -8.05 7.27 7.92
CA TYR A 202 -9.13 7.39 8.90
C TYR A 202 -10.23 6.36 8.62
N LEU A 203 -10.75 6.35 7.38
CA LEU A 203 -11.87 5.49 6.98
C LEU A 203 -11.52 4.00 7.11
N LYS A 204 -10.30 3.60 6.77
CA LYS A 204 -9.85 2.21 6.89
C LYS A 204 -9.62 1.75 8.32
N ASN A 205 -9.44 2.67 9.26
CA ASN A 205 -9.24 2.37 10.67
C ASN A 205 -10.50 2.58 11.51
N LEU A 206 -11.64 2.91 10.88
CA LEU A 206 -12.91 2.90 11.57
C LEU A 206 -13.24 1.48 12.07
N PRO A 207 -13.97 1.36 13.20
CA PRO A 207 -14.39 0.07 13.74
C PRO A 207 -15.14 -0.77 12.69
N LYS A 208 -14.99 -2.10 12.74
CA LYS A 208 -15.71 -2.99 11.80
C LYS A 208 -17.23 -2.98 11.97
N SER A 209 -17.72 -2.63 13.16
CA SER A 209 -19.14 -2.52 13.47
C SER A 209 -19.50 -1.04 13.59
N VAL A 210 -19.92 -0.45 12.48
CA VAL A 210 -20.43 0.92 12.43
C VAL A 210 -21.88 0.89 12.00
N GLU A 211 -22.74 1.60 12.73
CA GLU A 211 -24.16 1.71 12.42
C GLU A 211 -24.37 2.56 11.16
N ALA A 212 -25.37 2.20 10.35
CA ALA A 212 -25.70 2.92 9.12
C ALA A 212 -25.99 4.42 9.38
N SER A 213 -26.58 4.77 10.52
CA SER A 213 -26.83 6.16 10.92
C SER A 213 -25.55 6.97 11.11
N GLN A 214 -24.46 6.35 11.60
CA GLN A 214 -23.18 7.02 11.77
C GLN A 214 -22.49 7.28 10.42
N ILE A 215 -22.63 6.36 9.46
CA ILE A 215 -22.14 6.55 8.09
C ILE A 215 -22.82 7.75 7.44
N LEU A 216 -24.15 7.85 7.58
CA LEU A 216 -24.92 8.98 7.05
C LEU A 216 -24.51 10.31 7.70
N ALA A 217 -24.30 10.32 9.01
CA ALA A 217 -23.85 11.52 9.72
C ALA A 217 -22.43 11.96 9.28
N LEU A 218 -21.52 10.99 9.08
CA LEU A 218 -20.16 11.26 8.62
C LEU A 218 -20.17 11.88 7.22
N ASP A 219 -20.95 11.31 6.29
CA ASP A 219 -21.04 11.80 4.93
C ASP A 219 -21.80 13.12 4.82
N ALA A 220 -22.85 13.33 5.63
CA ALA A 220 -23.55 14.61 5.67
C ALA A 220 -22.62 15.76 6.08
N ARG A 221 -21.59 15.48 6.89
CA ARG A 221 -20.60 16.46 7.32
C ARG A 221 -19.48 16.66 6.29
N TYR A 222 -18.96 15.58 5.72
CA TYR A 222 -17.72 15.63 4.93
C TYR A 222 -17.85 15.31 3.43
N ARG A 223 -19.04 14.89 2.98
CA ARG A 223 -19.36 14.58 1.57
C ARG A 223 -18.36 13.62 0.92
N LEU A 224 -18.02 12.56 1.64
CA LEU A 224 -17.01 11.57 1.26
C LEU A 224 -17.48 10.68 0.09
N SER A 225 -18.78 10.41 0.00
CA SER A 225 -19.40 9.68 -1.10
C SER A 225 -19.26 10.40 -2.45
N GLU A 226 -19.17 11.73 -2.43
CA GLU A 226 -19.00 12.59 -3.61
C GLU A 226 -17.54 12.96 -3.88
N SER A 227 -16.59 12.43 -3.13
CA SER A 227 -15.18 12.77 -3.27
C SER A 227 -14.67 12.49 -4.69
N LYS A 228 -13.89 13.43 -5.23
CA LYS A 228 -13.15 13.25 -6.50
C LYS A 228 -11.90 12.40 -6.31
N ASP A 229 -11.44 12.24 -5.07
CA ASP A 229 -10.39 11.31 -4.73
C ASP A 229 -10.98 9.91 -4.54
N TYR A 230 -10.66 9.02 -5.47
CA TYR A 230 -11.15 7.66 -5.47
C TYR A 230 -10.59 6.80 -4.32
N GLU A 231 -9.45 7.17 -3.73
CA GLU A 231 -8.96 6.50 -2.51
C GLU A 231 -9.92 6.75 -1.34
N VAL A 232 -10.38 7.99 -1.20
CA VAL A 232 -11.36 8.39 -0.18
C VAL A 232 -12.74 7.82 -0.50
N LYS A 233 -13.22 8.02 -1.73
CA LYS A 233 -14.55 7.59 -2.15
C LYS A 233 -14.72 6.08 -2.00
N VAL A 234 -13.75 5.29 -2.45
CA VAL A 234 -13.81 3.82 -2.37
C VAL A 234 -13.72 3.35 -0.92
N ALA A 235 -12.86 3.94 -0.09
CA ALA A 235 -12.77 3.60 1.33
C ALA A 235 -14.10 3.87 2.04
N PHE A 236 -14.75 5.01 1.76
CA PHE A 236 -16.06 5.34 2.30
C PHE A 236 -17.16 4.38 1.82
N LEU A 237 -17.24 4.11 0.51
CA LEU A 237 -18.25 3.21 -0.05
C LEU A 237 -18.08 1.77 0.45
N GLN A 238 -16.85 1.29 0.62
CA GLN A 238 -16.56 -0.02 1.22
C GLN A 238 -17.12 -0.11 2.65
N LEU A 239 -16.94 0.94 3.44
CA LEU A 239 -17.49 1.04 4.78
C LEU A 239 -19.02 1.07 4.77
N ALA A 240 -19.62 1.88 3.89
CA ALA A 240 -21.07 1.97 3.75
C ALA A 240 -21.72 0.62 3.42
N ILE A 241 -21.11 -0.16 2.51
CA ILE A 241 -21.52 -1.54 2.19
C ILE A 241 -21.42 -2.43 3.43
N SER A 242 -20.27 -2.39 4.13
CA SER A 242 -20.02 -3.23 5.31
C SER A 242 -20.97 -2.92 6.47
N SER A 243 -21.42 -1.66 6.58
CA SER A 243 -22.44 -1.19 7.53
C SER A 243 -23.88 -1.44 7.08
N GLY A 244 -24.09 -2.05 5.91
CA GLY A 244 -25.41 -2.35 5.37
C GLY A 244 -26.24 -1.11 4.99
N CYS A 245 -25.59 0.03 4.74
CA CYS A 245 -26.22 1.30 4.41
C CYS A 245 -26.63 1.35 2.93
N SER A 246 -27.88 0.99 2.65
CA SER A 246 -28.40 0.87 1.27
C SER A 246 -28.53 2.19 0.51
N GLN A 247 -28.47 3.34 1.19
CA GLN A 247 -28.59 4.65 0.55
C GLN A 247 -27.51 4.91 -0.49
N TYR A 248 -26.33 4.31 -0.32
CA TYR A 248 -25.18 4.48 -1.21
C TYR A 248 -25.09 3.46 -2.34
N GLN A 249 -26.11 2.59 -2.53
CA GLN A 249 -26.07 1.60 -3.61
C GLN A 249 -25.94 2.23 -4.99
N GLY A 250 -26.57 3.39 -5.23
CA GLY A 250 -26.45 4.13 -6.49
C GLY A 250 -25.01 4.59 -6.76
N GLU A 251 -24.35 5.12 -5.73
CA GLU A 251 -22.97 5.61 -5.78
C GLU A 251 -21.99 4.45 -5.97
N VAL A 252 -22.21 3.32 -5.29
CA VAL A 252 -21.44 2.08 -5.49
C VAL A 252 -21.55 1.61 -6.94
N GLU A 253 -22.76 1.53 -7.49
CA GLU A 253 -22.98 1.11 -8.88
C GLU A 253 -22.30 2.05 -9.87
N SER A 254 -22.50 3.36 -9.70
CA SER A 254 -21.91 4.39 -10.54
C SER A 254 -20.38 4.29 -10.53
N THR A 255 -19.77 4.18 -9.34
CA THR A 255 -18.32 4.02 -9.20
C THR A 255 -17.81 2.75 -9.83
N LEU A 256 -18.47 1.60 -9.62
CA LEU A 256 -18.07 0.33 -10.23
C LEU A 256 -18.11 0.38 -11.76
N LYS A 257 -19.03 1.16 -12.35
CA LYS A 257 -19.12 1.34 -13.81
C LYS A 257 -18.09 2.34 -14.37
N GLU A 258 -17.62 3.28 -13.55
CA GLU A 258 -16.68 4.32 -13.97
C GLU A 258 -15.20 3.89 -13.87
N VAL A 259 -14.86 3.07 -12.88
CA VAL A 259 -13.45 2.70 -12.62
C VAL A 259 -13.08 1.32 -13.15
N GLY A 260 -11.81 1.15 -13.55
CA GLY A 260 -11.26 -0.14 -13.99
C GLY A 260 -10.11 -0.69 -13.12
N ARG A 261 -9.61 0.08 -12.16
CA ARG A 261 -8.46 -0.32 -11.34
C ARG A 261 -8.87 -1.38 -10.31
N LEU A 262 -8.16 -2.51 -10.29
CA LEU A 262 -8.37 -3.55 -9.28
C LEU A 262 -8.22 -3.06 -7.84
N LYS A 263 -7.43 -2.01 -7.61
CA LYS A 263 -7.31 -1.31 -6.33
C LYS A 263 -8.68 -0.85 -5.79
N TYR A 264 -9.62 -0.50 -6.68
CA TYR A 264 -10.96 -0.01 -6.34
C TYR A 264 -12.03 -1.09 -6.49
N LEU A 265 -11.96 -1.88 -7.56
CA LEU A 265 -12.94 -2.93 -7.84
C LEU A 265 -12.93 -4.03 -6.76
N ARG A 266 -11.74 -4.52 -6.40
CA ARG A 266 -11.59 -5.63 -5.45
C ARG A 266 -12.23 -5.36 -4.09
N PRO A 267 -11.95 -4.25 -3.38
CA PRO A 267 -12.55 -3.99 -2.08
C PRO A 267 -14.07 -3.84 -2.14
N LEU A 268 -14.62 -3.17 -3.17
CA LEU A 268 -16.07 -2.97 -3.30
C LEU A 268 -16.80 -4.30 -3.59
N TYR A 269 -16.33 -5.08 -4.58
CA TYR A 269 -16.92 -6.39 -4.85
C TYR A 269 -16.77 -7.35 -3.68
N ALA A 270 -15.61 -7.34 -2.98
CA ALA A 270 -15.42 -8.15 -1.79
C ALA A 270 -16.40 -7.78 -0.67
N ALA A 271 -16.59 -6.49 -0.39
CA ALA A 271 -17.54 -6.02 0.62
C ALA A 271 -18.98 -6.46 0.29
N LEU A 272 -19.40 -6.34 -0.99
CA LEU A 272 -20.74 -6.73 -1.44
C LEU A 272 -21.02 -8.23 -1.28
N VAL A 273 -20.00 -9.10 -1.28
CA VAL A 273 -20.18 -10.55 -1.16
C VAL A 273 -19.94 -11.09 0.25
N GLN A 274 -19.18 -10.37 1.09
CA GLN A 274 -18.84 -10.76 2.46
C GLN A 274 -19.91 -10.38 3.50
N GLY A 275 -20.76 -9.38 3.21
CA GLY A 275 -21.85 -8.96 4.09
C GLY A 275 -22.74 -10.13 4.50
N SER A 276 -22.92 -10.33 5.81
CA SER A 276 -23.46 -11.54 6.43
C SER A 276 -24.97 -11.79 6.26
N GLY A 277 -25.65 -11.34 5.19
CA GLY A 277 -27.07 -11.68 5.07
C GLY A 277 -27.97 -11.11 3.99
N ARG A 278 -27.51 -10.48 2.92
CA ARG A 278 -28.44 -10.04 1.86
C ARG A 278 -28.10 -10.68 0.55
N GLN A 279 -28.83 -11.75 0.22
CA GLN A 279 -28.90 -12.30 -1.14
C GLN A 279 -29.07 -11.19 -2.19
N GLU A 280 -29.76 -10.11 -1.82
CA GLU A 280 -29.92 -8.88 -2.60
C GLU A 280 -28.60 -8.18 -2.95
N GLU A 281 -27.64 -8.07 -2.03
CA GLU A 281 -26.34 -7.44 -2.28
C GLU A 281 -25.47 -8.28 -3.22
N LYS A 282 -25.52 -9.62 -3.07
CA LYS A 282 -24.87 -10.55 -4.01
C LYS A 282 -25.51 -10.47 -5.40
N LEU A 283 -26.83 -10.38 -5.49
CA LEU A 283 -27.55 -10.23 -6.75
C LEU A 283 -27.23 -8.88 -7.40
N PHE A 284 -27.19 -7.81 -6.61
CA PHE A 284 -26.78 -6.48 -7.04
C PHE A 284 -25.35 -6.50 -7.61
N ALA A 285 -24.39 -7.08 -6.89
CA ALA A 285 -23.00 -7.19 -7.34
C ALA A 285 -22.89 -7.96 -8.67
N LYS A 286 -23.62 -9.07 -8.81
CA LYS A 286 -23.65 -9.85 -10.06
C LYS A 286 -24.27 -9.06 -11.22
N ARG A 287 -25.35 -8.32 -10.99
CA ARG A 287 -25.98 -7.46 -11.99
C ARG A 287 -25.01 -6.37 -12.45
N VAL A 288 -24.45 -5.60 -11.51
CA VAL A 288 -23.52 -4.51 -11.82
C VAL A 288 -22.29 -5.04 -12.56
N PHE A 289 -21.75 -6.18 -12.13
CA PHE A 289 -20.65 -6.82 -12.85
C PHE A 289 -21.04 -7.19 -14.28
N ALA A 290 -22.20 -7.80 -14.51
CA ALA A 290 -22.63 -8.19 -15.85
C ALA A 290 -22.76 -6.96 -16.79
N GLU A 291 -23.19 -5.82 -16.27
CA GLU A 291 -23.32 -4.58 -17.04
C GLU A 291 -21.98 -3.87 -17.28
N ALA A 292 -21.04 -3.93 -16.33
CA ALA A 292 -19.74 -3.27 -16.43
C ALA A 292 -18.64 -4.15 -17.02
N ARG A 293 -18.88 -5.47 -17.14
CA ARG A 293 -17.86 -6.49 -17.46
C ARG A 293 -17.06 -6.15 -18.71
N ASP A 294 -17.75 -5.78 -19.79
CA ASP A 294 -17.12 -5.54 -21.10
C ASP A 294 -16.22 -4.29 -21.10
N CYS A 295 -16.42 -3.38 -20.13
CA CYS A 295 -15.57 -2.21 -19.92
C CYS A 295 -14.33 -2.51 -19.06
N TYR A 296 -14.31 -3.63 -18.34
CA TYR A 296 -13.17 -4.02 -17.51
C TYR A 296 -12.08 -4.70 -18.33
N HIS A 297 -10.82 -4.46 -17.95
CA HIS A 297 -9.69 -5.21 -18.45
C HIS A 297 -9.86 -6.72 -18.15
N PRO A 298 -9.47 -7.65 -19.05
CA PRO A 298 -9.66 -9.09 -18.84
C PRO A 298 -9.13 -9.64 -17.51
N ILE A 299 -7.99 -9.15 -17.03
CA ILE A 299 -7.45 -9.51 -15.71
C ILE A 299 -8.40 -9.08 -14.59
N ALA A 300 -8.98 -7.88 -14.69
CA ALA A 300 -9.92 -7.40 -13.69
C ALA A 300 -11.21 -8.23 -13.68
N GLN A 301 -11.69 -8.66 -14.85
CA GLN A 301 -12.83 -9.57 -14.97
C GLN A 301 -12.55 -10.89 -14.21
N GLY A 302 -11.41 -11.53 -14.48
CA GLY A 302 -11.05 -12.80 -13.85
C GLY A 302 -10.92 -12.70 -12.32
N VAL A 303 -10.36 -11.60 -11.80
CA VAL A 303 -10.27 -11.37 -10.36
C VAL A 303 -11.65 -11.18 -9.72
N VAL A 304 -12.56 -10.43 -10.37
CA VAL A 304 -13.93 -10.25 -9.84
C VAL A 304 -14.73 -11.55 -9.88
N GLU A 305 -14.56 -12.37 -10.93
CA GLU A 305 -15.16 -13.72 -10.99
C GLU A 305 -14.65 -14.65 -9.89
N SER A 306 -13.36 -14.60 -9.58
CA SER A 306 -12.74 -15.31 -8.46
C SER A 306 -13.35 -14.90 -7.12
N ILE A 307 -13.64 -13.61 -6.91
CA ILE A 307 -14.32 -13.12 -5.70
C ILE A 307 -15.71 -13.77 -5.56
N PHE A 308 -16.49 -13.83 -6.63
CA PHE A 308 -17.81 -14.48 -6.60
C PHE A 308 -17.71 -15.99 -6.33
N SER A 309 -16.74 -16.67 -6.93
CA SER A 309 -16.55 -18.11 -6.80
C SER A 309 -16.17 -18.51 -5.36
N LYS A 310 -15.39 -17.69 -4.65
CA LYS A 310 -15.00 -17.93 -3.25
C LYS A 310 -16.14 -17.74 -2.24
N HIS A 311 -17.22 -17.05 -2.62
CA HIS A 311 -18.34 -16.70 -1.75
C HIS A 311 -19.70 -17.25 -2.25
N THR A 312 -19.65 -18.25 -3.13
CA THR A 312 -20.80 -19.06 -3.55
C THR A 312 -21.03 -20.17 -2.55
#